data_AF-A0A350EZV9-F1
#
_entry.id   AF-A0A350EZV9-F1
#
_cell.length_a   1.000
_cell.length_b   1.000
_cell.length_c   1.000
_cell.angle_alpha   90.00
_cell.angle_beta   90.00
_cell.angle_gamma   90.00
#
_symmetry.space_group_name_H-M   'P 1'
#
loop_
_entity.id
_entity.type
_entity.pdbx_description
1 polymer ?
#
loop_
_entity_poly.entity_id
_entity_poly.type
_entity_poly.pdbx_seq_one_letter_code
_entity_poly.pdbx_strand_id
1 'polypeptide(L)'
;MKALEKDRARRYQSVHDFRHDIERYLGNQTISARPPSAWYRARKFAQRHRTRMVTAGVAIAVLLMAVVAGALQRSQLQANAL
;
A
#
# COMPACT_ATOMS: atom_id res chain seq x y z
N MET A 1 -21.84 -2.12 14.32
CA MET A 1 -20.42 -2.34 14.70
C MET A 1 -20.37 -3.67 15.42
N LYS A 2 -19.47 -4.59 15.08
CA LYS A 2 -19.52 -6.00 15.54
C LYS A 2 -19.61 -6.16 17.07
N ALA A 3 -18.99 -5.27 17.85
CA ALA A 3 -19.09 -5.26 19.31
C ALA A 3 -20.48 -4.86 19.86
N LEU A 4 -21.18 -3.99 19.15
CA LEU A 4 -22.52 -3.46 19.50
C LEU A 4 -23.65 -4.18 18.74
N GLU A 5 -23.36 -5.29 18.09
CA GLU A 5 -24.35 -6.01 17.30
C GLU A 5 -25.46 -6.57 18.21
N LYS A 6 -26.71 -6.38 17.78
CA LYS A 6 -27.92 -6.71 18.55
C LYS A 6 -28.14 -8.23 18.61
N ASP A 7 -27.76 -8.93 17.55
CA ASP A 7 -27.68 -10.39 17.50
C ASP A 7 -26.39 -10.88 18.18
N ARG A 8 -26.56 -11.66 19.26
CA ARG A 8 -25.46 -12.18 20.08
C ARG A 8 -24.55 -13.14 19.30
N ALA A 9 -25.09 -13.87 18.31
CA ALA A 9 -24.32 -14.78 17.47
C ALA A 9 -23.39 -14.05 16.47
N ARG A 10 -23.68 -12.77 16.19
CA ARG A 10 -22.88 -11.93 15.28
C ARG A 10 -21.83 -11.07 15.99
N ARG A 11 -21.82 -11.06 17.33
CA ARG A 11 -20.79 -10.40 18.16
C ARG A 11 -19.47 -11.19 18.12
N TYR A 12 -18.39 -10.60 18.61
CA TYR A 12 -17.19 -11.36 18.94
C TYR A 12 -17.53 -12.48 19.93
N GLN A 13 -17.06 -13.69 19.66
CA GLN A 13 -17.27 -14.86 20.54
C GLN A 13 -16.48 -14.71 21.85
N SER A 14 -15.37 -13.98 21.84
CA SER A 14 -14.53 -13.77 23.01
C SER A 14 -13.86 -12.39 23.04
N VAL A 15 -13.36 -12.01 24.22
CA VAL A 15 -12.47 -10.83 24.39
C VAL A 15 -11.19 -11.00 23.56
N HIS A 16 -10.73 -12.24 23.38
CA HIS A 16 -9.57 -12.57 22.58
C HIS A 16 -9.76 -12.21 21.09
N ASP A 17 -10.95 -12.48 20.54
CA ASP A 17 -11.27 -12.13 19.15
C ASP A 17 -11.33 -10.61 18.94
N PHE A 18 -11.81 -9.89 19.96
CA PHE A 18 -11.82 -8.42 19.95
C PHE A 18 -10.40 -7.84 19.98
N ARG A 19 -9.55 -8.36 20.87
CA ARG A 19 -8.12 -8.00 20.94
C ARG A 19 -7.41 -8.23 19.62
N HIS A 20 -7.62 -9.38 19.00
CA HIS A 20 -7.04 -9.67 17.69
C HIS A 20 -7.50 -8.73 16.59
N ASP A 21 -8.77 -8.31 16.59
CA ASP A 21 -9.24 -7.30 15.63
C ASP A 21 -8.62 -5.92 15.87
N ILE A 22 -8.33 -5.55 17.13
CA ILE A 22 -7.59 -4.34 17.47
C ILE A 22 -6.13 -4.43 16.99
N GLU A 23 -5.43 -5.53 17.27
CA GLU A 23 -4.06 -5.77 16.81
C GLU A 23 -3.97 -5.71 15.27
N ARG A 24 -4.95 -6.32 14.58
CA ARG A 24 -5.06 -6.23 13.11
C ARG A 24 -5.32 -4.81 12.64
N TYR A 25 -6.18 -4.05 13.31
CA TYR A 25 -6.44 -2.66 12.96
C TYR A 25 -5.18 -1.80 13.06
N LEU A 26 -4.45 -1.91 14.18
CA LEU A 26 -3.19 -1.20 14.45
C LEU A 26 -2.08 -1.61 13.46
N GLY A 27 -2.01 -2.89 13.11
CA GLY A 27 -1.05 -3.44 12.16
C GLY A 27 -1.39 -3.18 10.68
N ASN A 28 -2.40 -2.35 10.38
CA ASN A 28 -2.91 -2.14 9.02
C ASN A 28 -3.30 -3.46 8.29
N GLN A 29 -3.81 -4.43 9.04
CA GLN A 29 -4.34 -5.67 8.52
C GLN A 29 -5.87 -5.60 8.40
N THR A 30 -6.44 -6.57 7.71
CA THR A 30 -7.88 -6.67 7.47
C THR A 30 -8.59 -7.15 8.74
N ILE A 31 -9.56 -6.39 9.23
CA ILE A 31 -10.34 -6.73 10.43
C ILE A 31 -11.58 -7.56 10.08
N SER A 32 -12.00 -8.44 10.99
CA SER A 32 -13.21 -9.28 10.85
C SER A 32 -14.50 -8.47 10.94
N ALA A 33 -14.47 -7.27 11.53
CA ALA A 33 -15.62 -6.39 11.66
C ALA A 33 -16.09 -5.71 10.36
N ARG A 34 -15.34 -5.81 9.24
CA ARG A 34 -15.77 -5.28 7.94
C ARG A 34 -16.07 -6.41 6.95
N PRO A 35 -17.14 -6.28 6.14
CA PRO A 35 -17.40 -7.23 5.07
C PRO A 35 -16.18 -7.32 4.13
N PRO A 36 -15.89 -8.51 3.55
CA PRO A 36 -14.71 -8.74 2.72
C PRO A 36 -14.78 -7.92 1.43
N SER A 37 -14.30 -6.68 1.51
CA SER A 37 -14.20 -5.76 0.37
C SER A 37 -12.81 -5.92 -0.28
N ALA A 38 -12.76 -6.29 -1.55
CA ALA A 38 -11.52 -6.40 -2.32
C ALA A 38 -10.74 -5.06 -2.32
N TRP A 39 -11.46 -3.95 -2.44
CA TRP A 39 -10.90 -2.59 -2.35
C TRP A 39 -10.28 -2.29 -0.98
N TYR A 40 -10.96 -2.69 0.10
CA TYR A 40 -10.48 -2.51 1.46
C TYR A 40 -9.19 -3.31 1.72
N ARG A 41 -9.11 -4.54 1.21
CA ARG A 41 -7.91 -5.39 1.27
C ARG A 41 -6.77 -4.79 0.46
N ALA A 42 -7.02 -4.35 -0.77
CA ALA A 42 -6.02 -3.73 -1.64
C ALA A 42 -5.43 -2.46 -1.02
N ARG A 43 -6.27 -1.59 -0.45
CA ARG A 43 -5.82 -0.36 0.24
C ARG A 43 -4.97 -0.67 1.47
N LYS A 44 -5.36 -1.65 2.30
CA LYS A 44 -4.58 -2.04 3.49
C LYS A 44 -3.25 -2.69 3.10
N PHE A 45 -3.23 -3.49 2.02
CA PHE A 45 -2.00 -4.02 1.44
C PHE A 45 -1.07 -2.91 0.94
N ALA A 46 -1.60 -1.94 0.19
CA ALA A 46 -0.84 -0.78 -0.28
C ALA A 46 -0.29 0.05 0.89
N GLN A 47 -1.05 0.21 1.98
CA GLN A 47 -0.57 0.89 3.20
C GLN A 47 0.57 0.11 3.89
N ARG A 48 0.47 -1.22 3.97
CA ARG A 48 1.51 -2.07 4.56
C ARG A 48 2.81 -2.06 3.75
N HIS A 49 2.71 -1.94 2.43
CA HIS A 49 3.86 -1.91 1.52
C HIS A 49 4.21 -0.51 1.01
N ARG A 50 3.67 0.55 1.62
CA ARG A 50 3.87 1.94 1.19
C ARG A 50 5.34 2.30 1.02
N THR A 51 6.20 1.89 1.95
CA THR A 51 7.65 2.12 1.87
C THR A 51 8.29 1.43 0.65
N ARG A 52 7.88 0.19 0.35
CA ARG A 52 8.36 -0.55 -0.83
C ARG A 52 7.84 0.05 -2.14
N MET A 53 6.59 0.50 -2.16
CA MET A 53 6.00 1.16 -3.32
C MET A 53 6.66 2.52 -3.61
N VAL A 54 6.90 3.33 -2.56
CA VAL A 54 7.58 4.63 -2.71
C VAL A 54 9.01 4.43 -3.20
N THR A 55 9.76 3.51 -2.59
CA THR A 55 11.15 3.23 -3.02
C THR A 55 11.23 2.73 -4.46
N ALA A 56 10.34 1.82 -4.87
CA ALA A 56 10.26 1.38 -6.26
C ALA A 56 9.91 2.52 -7.23
N GLY A 57 8.95 3.37 -6.86
CA GLY A 57 8.56 4.54 -7.67
C GLY A 57 9.70 5.54 -7.83
N VAL A 58 10.44 5.83 -6.75
CA VAL A 58 11.63 6.68 -6.79
C VAL A 58 12.71 6.07 -7.67
N ALA A 59 12.98 4.77 -7.55
CA ALA A 59 13.98 4.09 -8.38
C ALA A 59 13.63 4.18 -9.88
N ILE A 60 12.36 3.95 -10.24
CA ILE A 60 11.89 4.09 -11.62
C ILE A 60 12.04 5.54 -12.12
N ALA A 61 11.67 6.52 -11.30
CA ALA A 61 11.83 7.94 -11.67
C ALA A 61 13.29 8.31 -11.92
N VAL A 62 14.21 7.83 -11.07
CA VAL A 62 15.65 8.03 -11.24
C VAL A 62 16.16 7.40 -12.54
N LEU A 63 15.74 6.17 -12.84
CA LEU A 63 16.12 5.49 -14.08
C LEU A 63 15.62 6.26 -15.32
N LEU A 64 14.38 6.74 -15.29
CA LEU A 64 13.82 7.55 -16.38
C LEU A 64 14.60 8.85 -16.57
N MET A 65 14.92 9.56 -15.47
CA MET A 65 15.74 10.77 -15.54
C MET A 65 17.13 10.50 -16.13
N ALA A 66 17.77 9.39 -15.74
CA ALA A 66 19.06 9.00 -16.29
C ALA A 66 19.01 8.73 -17.79
N VAL A 67 17.96 8.03 -18.26
CA VAL A 67 17.75 7.75 -19.69
C VAL A 67 17.56 9.05 -20.48
N VAL A 68 16.72 9.96 -19.99
CA VAL A 68 16.46 11.25 -20.65
C VAL A 68 17.72 12.12 -20.68
N ALA A 69 18.42 12.25 -19.55
CA ALA A 69 19.67 13.01 -19.48
C ALA A 69 20.73 12.45 -20.43
N GLY A 70 20.87 11.12 -20.50
CA GLY A 70 21.78 10.46 -21.43
C GLY A 70 21.42 10.70 -22.90
N ALA A 71 20.12 10.70 -23.24
CA ALA A 71 19.67 10.99 -24.60
C ALA A 71 19.98 12.43 -25.01
N LEU A 72 19.75 13.40 -24.11
CA LEU A 72 20.08 14.80 -24.36
C LEU A 72 21.59 15.01 -24.52
N GLN A 73 22.42 14.38 -23.70
CA GLN A 73 23.88 14.47 -23.82
C GLN A 73 24.38 13.97 -25.19
N ARG A 74 23.82 12.85 -25.68
CA ARG A 74 24.17 12.30 -27.01
C ARG A 74 23.83 13.28 -28.14
N SER A 75 22.68 13.94 -28.07
CA SER A 75 22.29 14.94 -29.09
C SER A 75 23.23 16.15 -29.13
N GLN A 76 23.72 16.62 -27.98
CA GLN A 76 24.65 17.75 -27.91
C GLN A 76 26.03 17.39 -28.50
N LEU A 77 26.51 16.18 -28.24
CA LEU A 77 27.78 15.70 -28.82
C LEU A 77 27.72 15.62 -30.35
N GLN A 78 26.58 15.23 -30.91
CA GLN A 78 26.39 15.20 -32.36
C GLN A 78 26.31 16.61 -32.97
N ALA A 79 25.66 17.55 -32.28
CA ALA A 79 25.53 18.94 -32.74
C ALA A 79 26.86 19.71 -32.73
N ASN A 80 27.76 19.43 -31.78
CA ASN A 80 29.08 20.08 -31.69
C ASN A 80 30.15 19.47 -32.61
N ALA A 81 29.86 18.33 -33.25
CA ALA A 81 30.78 17.63 -34.14
C ALA A 81 30.60 17.97 -35.63
N LEU A 82 29.65 18.87 -35.95
CA LEU A 82 29.40 19.44 -37.28
C LEU A 82 29.87 20.90 -37.31
#